data_AF-A0A420FMX9-F1
#
_entry.id   AF-A0A420FMX9-F1
#
_cell.length_a   1.000
_cell.length_b   1.000
_cell.length_c   1.000
_cell.angle_alpha   90.00
_cell.angle_beta   90.00
_cell.angle_gamma   90.00
#
_symmetry.space_group_name_H-M   'P 1'
#
loop_
_entity.id
_entity.type
_entity.pdbx_description
1 polymer ?
#
loop_
_entity_poly.entity_id
_entity_poly.type
_entity_poly.pdbx_seq_one_letter_code
_entity_poly.pdbx_strand_id
1 'polypeptide(L)'
;MGKAKVKRASTSIDMTAMCDVSFLLLTFFVLTATARQPEALTVDTPASTTKDKLPDSNVGMITIGDQGKVFFGTTDQQVRVKALERMSAKYGVGFSQEDYDRFKLMENFGVPMSKLKGLLALDGSKRTEKGLQTGIPVDSTENTSNELYYWVQNARLAAEEVNKEKEASDKNFVHPGPLKMAIKADANEKYPSVNLVIETLRNQKQNKFSFITGMRAEEK
;
A
#
# COMPACT_ATOMS: atom_id res chain seq x y z
N MET A 1 -49.13 -62.92 -4.32
CA MET A 1 -48.83 -61.67 -5.05
C MET A 1 -47.32 -61.48 -5.10
N GLY A 2 -46.71 -61.57 -6.28
CA GLY A 2 -45.25 -61.45 -6.44
C GLY A 2 -44.80 -60.01 -6.22
N LYS A 3 -43.82 -59.80 -5.32
CA LYS A 3 -43.21 -58.48 -5.10
C LYS A 3 -42.44 -58.07 -6.36
N ALA A 4 -42.88 -57.00 -7.02
CA ALA A 4 -42.18 -56.44 -8.17
C ALA A 4 -40.75 -56.04 -7.76
N LYS A 5 -39.75 -56.65 -8.40
CA LYS A 5 -38.33 -56.39 -8.13
C LYS A 5 -37.95 -55.06 -8.80
N VAL A 6 -37.82 -53.99 -8.03
CA VAL A 6 -37.40 -52.67 -8.54
C VAL A 6 -35.99 -52.78 -9.10
N LYS A 7 -35.81 -52.54 -10.41
CA LYS A 7 -34.47 -52.46 -11.03
C LYS A 7 -33.73 -51.24 -10.47
N ARG A 8 -32.69 -51.48 -9.67
CA ARG A 8 -31.71 -50.44 -9.30
C ARG A 8 -30.75 -50.25 -10.45
N ALA A 9 -31.04 -49.28 -11.32
CA ALA A 9 -30.04 -48.81 -12.27
C ALA A 9 -29.05 -47.92 -11.49
N SER A 10 -27.77 -48.28 -11.53
CA SER A 10 -26.70 -47.38 -11.11
C SER A 10 -26.71 -46.18 -12.05
N THR A 11 -27.13 -45.00 -11.57
CA THR A 11 -26.95 -43.75 -12.30
C THR A 11 -25.50 -43.33 -12.12
N SER A 12 -24.61 -43.75 -13.02
CA SER A 12 -23.26 -43.20 -13.10
C SER A 12 -23.39 -41.72 -13.49
N ILE A 13 -23.05 -40.83 -12.56
CA ILE A 13 -23.01 -39.39 -12.82
C ILE A 13 -21.72 -39.13 -13.59
N ASP A 14 -21.85 -38.67 -14.83
CA ASP A 14 -20.70 -38.23 -15.61
C ASP A 14 -20.12 -36.96 -14.96
N MET A 15 -18.94 -37.10 -14.35
CA MET A 15 -18.24 -35.98 -13.72
C MET A 15 -17.46 -35.14 -14.72
N THR A 16 -17.37 -35.53 -15.99
CA THR A 16 -16.58 -34.83 -17.03
C THR A 16 -16.97 -33.36 -17.12
N ALA A 17 -18.28 -33.08 -17.13
CA ALA A 17 -18.79 -31.71 -17.18
C ALA A 17 -18.46 -30.90 -15.90
N MET A 18 -18.51 -31.52 -14.72
CA MET A 18 -18.20 -30.82 -13.46
C MET A 18 -16.69 -30.62 -13.26
N CYS A 19 -15.87 -31.56 -13.76
CA CYS A 19 -14.41 -31.49 -13.70
C CYS A 19 -13.88 -30.38 -14.60
N ASP A 20 -14.44 -30.23 -15.81
CA ASP A 20 -14.05 -29.17 -16.75
C ASP A 20 -14.40 -27.76 -16.23
N VAL A 21 -15.61 -27.59 -15.69
CA VAL A 21 -16.01 -26.32 -15.05
C VAL A 21 -15.09 -25.98 -13.87
N SER A 22 -14.72 -26.98 -13.06
CA SER A 22 -13.81 -26.78 -11.93
C SER A 22 -12.41 -26.40 -12.38
N PHE A 23 -11.91 -26.99 -13.47
CA PHE A 23 -10.60 -26.69 -14.02
C PHE A 23 -10.55 -25.29 -14.66
N LEU A 24 -11.61 -24.87 -15.35
CA LEU A 24 -11.75 -23.50 -15.87
C LEU A 24 -11.76 -22.46 -14.74
N LEU A 25 -12.47 -22.71 -13.64
CA LEU A 25 -12.48 -21.80 -12.50
C LEU A 25 -11.12 -21.75 -11.80
N LEU A 26 -10.45 -22.89 -11.62
CA LEU A 26 -9.12 -22.93 -11.01
C LEU A 26 -8.11 -22.17 -11.87
N THR A 27 -8.09 -22.39 -13.19
CA THR A 27 -7.19 -21.68 -14.10
C THR A 27 -7.50 -20.19 -14.15
N PHE A 28 -8.78 -19.80 -14.17
CA PHE A 28 -9.18 -18.39 -14.06
C PHE A 28 -8.71 -17.76 -12.75
N PHE A 29 -8.96 -18.39 -11.59
CA PHE A 29 -8.50 -17.85 -10.30
C PHE A 29 -6.97 -17.80 -10.21
N VAL A 30 -6.25 -18.80 -10.70
CA VAL A 30 -4.78 -18.80 -10.71
C VAL A 30 -4.23 -17.68 -11.61
N LEU A 31 -4.81 -17.46 -12.80
CA LEU A 31 -4.34 -16.43 -13.74
C LEU A 31 -4.74 -15.01 -13.33
N THR A 32 -5.88 -14.85 -12.64
CA THR A 32 -6.34 -13.54 -12.13
C THR A 32 -5.81 -13.21 -10.75
N ALA A 33 -5.31 -14.20 -9.99
CA ALA A 33 -4.74 -13.97 -8.67
C ALA A 33 -3.45 -13.16 -8.77
N THR A 34 -3.52 -11.90 -8.36
CA THR A 34 -2.34 -11.07 -8.15
C THR A 34 -1.74 -11.41 -6.79
N ALA A 35 -0.50 -11.91 -6.77
CA ALA A 35 0.23 -12.13 -5.51
C ALA A 35 0.37 -10.79 -4.77
N ARG A 36 -0.31 -10.65 -3.63
CA ARG A 36 -0.17 -9.49 -2.75
C ARG A 36 1.23 -9.51 -2.15
N GLN A 37 1.98 -8.45 -2.37
CA GLN A 37 3.29 -8.33 -1.72
C GLN A 37 3.09 -8.22 -0.21
N PRO A 38 3.86 -8.95 0.61
CA PRO A 38 3.75 -8.86 2.05
C PRO A 38 4.11 -7.44 2.48
N GLU A 39 3.17 -6.76 3.14
CA GLU A 39 3.37 -5.41 3.68
C GLU A 39 4.52 -5.42 4.70
N ALA A 40 5.40 -4.42 4.65
CA ALA A 40 6.54 -4.29 5.57
C ALA A 40 6.11 -4.23 7.05
N LEU A 41 4.91 -3.73 7.31
CA LEU A 41 4.31 -3.69 8.64
C LEU A 41 2.83 -4.05 8.55
N THR A 42 2.47 -5.20 9.14
CA THR A 42 1.07 -5.57 9.38
C THR A 42 0.59 -4.81 10.61
N VAL A 43 -0.36 -3.90 10.42
CA VAL A 43 -0.99 -3.15 11.53
C VAL A 43 -2.45 -3.52 11.67
N ASP A 44 -2.90 -3.67 12.91
CA ASP A 44 -4.29 -3.92 13.23
C ASP A 44 -5.02 -2.58 13.36
N THR A 45 -5.74 -2.20 12.31
CA THR A 45 -6.44 -0.91 12.27
C THR A 45 -7.66 -0.89 13.20
N PRO A 46 -7.95 0.23 13.87
CA PRO A 46 -9.13 0.36 14.73
C PRO A 46 -10.43 0.25 13.92
N ALA A 47 -11.50 -0.19 14.59
CA ALA A 47 -12.81 -0.37 13.96
C ALA A 47 -13.59 0.95 13.88
N SER A 48 -14.24 1.20 12.74
CA SER A 48 -15.09 2.36 12.47
C SER A 48 -16.43 1.96 11.87
N THR A 49 -17.43 2.83 12.04
CA THR A 49 -18.78 2.70 11.46
C THR A 49 -18.92 3.43 10.12
N THR A 50 -17.93 4.26 9.75
CA THR A 50 -17.93 4.99 8.48
C THR A 50 -17.67 4.06 7.30
N LYS A 51 -18.49 4.17 6.25
CA LYS A 51 -18.43 3.33 5.03
C LYS A 51 -17.71 4.00 3.86
N ASP A 52 -17.16 5.20 4.08
CA ASP A 52 -16.44 5.95 3.05
C ASP A 52 -15.17 5.19 2.64
N LYS A 53 -15.11 4.84 1.35
CA LYS A 53 -13.98 4.12 0.78
C LYS A 53 -12.88 5.10 0.37
N LEU A 54 -11.65 4.70 0.66
CA LEU A 54 -10.48 5.40 0.15
C LEU A 54 -10.42 5.20 -1.39
N PRO A 55 -10.06 6.23 -2.17
CA PRO A 55 -9.89 6.07 -3.61
C PRO A 55 -8.80 5.04 -3.94
N ASP A 56 -8.98 4.28 -5.02
CA ASP A 56 -8.04 3.23 -5.42
C ASP A 56 -6.76 3.79 -6.07
N SER A 57 -6.72 5.08 -6.42
CA SER A 57 -5.57 5.72 -7.10
C SER A 57 -5.30 7.13 -6.55
N ASN A 58 -4.10 7.66 -6.79
CA ASN A 58 -3.67 8.98 -6.32
C ASN A 58 -3.74 9.15 -4.79
N VAL A 59 -3.30 8.11 -4.06
CA VAL A 59 -3.26 8.10 -2.60
C VAL A 59 -1.83 7.86 -2.10
N GLY A 60 -1.41 8.67 -1.14
CA GLY A 60 -0.22 8.44 -0.30
C GLY A 60 -0.65 7.87 1.05
N MET A 61 -0.06 6.75 1.43
CA MET A 61 -0.36 6.03 2.68
C MET A 61 0.80 6.19 3.66
N ILE A 62 0.47 6.64 4.87
CA ILE A 62 1.39 6.68 6.01
C ILE A 62 0.93 5.61 6.98
N THR A 63 1.77 4.62 7.24
CA THR A 63 1.47 3.54 8.18
C THR A 63 2.27 3.75 9.48
N ILE A 64 1.62 3.63 10.63
CA ILE A 64 2.23 3.83 11.94
C ILE A 64 1.98 2.59 12.79
N GLY A 65 3.03 2.01 13.35
CA GLY A 65 2.93 0.90 14.29
C GLY A 65 4.29 0.43 14.79
N ASP A 66 4.31 -0.70 15.51
CA ASP A 66 5.53 -1.27 16.12
C ASP A 66 6.33 -0.24 16.95
N GLN A 67 5.63 0.40 17.90
CA GLN A 67 6.19 1.38 18.84
C GLN A 67 6.57 2.71 18.18
N GLY A 68 5.71 3.24 17.32
CA GLY A 68 5.86 4.56 16.71
C GLY A 68 6.72 4.60 15.45
N LYS A 69 7.02 3.45 14.84
CA LYS A 69 7.70 3.40 13.55
C LYS A 69 6.75 3.85 12.45
N VAL A 70 7.24 4.73 11.60
CA VAL A 70 6.47 5.30 10.50
C VAL A 70 6.96 4.75 9.17
N PHE A 71 6.02 4.32 8.35
CA PHE A 71 6.22 3.81 7.01
C PHE A 71 5.46 4.69 6.04
N PHE A 72 5.99 4.82 4.84
CA PHE A 72 5.37 5.61 3.78
C PHE A 72 5.27 4.79 2.49
N GLY A 73 4.22 5.03 1.73
CA GLY A 73 3.97 4.42 0.44
C GLY A 73 3.02 5.26 -0.40
N THR A 74 3.03 5.05 -1.71
CA THR A 74 2.05 5.65 -2.64
C THR A 74 1.49 4.58 -3.54
N THR A 75 0.26 4.74 -4.03
CA THR A 75 -0.34 3.72 -4.91
C THR A 75 0.31 3.69 -6.30
N ASP A 76 0.64 4.86 -6.85
CA ASP A 76 1.19 4.99 -8.20
C ASP A 76 2.70 4.70 -8.27
N GLN A 77 3.08 3.66 -9.02
CA GLN A 77 4.47 3.24 -9.21
C GLN A 77 5.39 4.34 -9.78
N GLN A 78 4.91 5.13 -10.74
CA GLN A 78 5.69 6.24 -11.32
C GLN A 78 5.92 7.36 -10.30
N VAL A 79 4.93 7.61 -9.44
CA VAL A 79 5.06 8.60 -8.36
C VAL A 79 6.12 8.17 -7.37
N ARG A 80 6.25 6.86 -7.06
CA ARG A 80 7.33 6.33 -6.21
C ARG A 80 8.70 6.66 -6.77
N VAL A 81 8.94 6.37 -8.05
CA VAL A 81 10.23 6.61 -8.71
C VAL A 81 10.58 8.10 -8.70
N LYS A 82 9.68 8.96 -9.19
CA LYS A 82 9.90 10.41 -9.21
C LYS A 82 10.06 11.02 -7.81
N ALA A 83 9.33 10.51 -6.82
CA ALA A 83 9.50 10.93 -5.43
C ALA A 83 10.89 10.57 -4.91
N LEU A 84 11.38 9.36 -5.21
CA LEU A 84 12.73 8.93 -4.85
C LEU A 84 13.81 9.77 -5.55
N GLU A 85 13.64 10.11 -6.83
CA GLU A 85 14.57 11.00 -7.56
C GLU A 85 14.65 12.39 -6.92
N ARG A 86 13.51 12.94 -6.49
CA ARG A 86 13.47 14.24 -5.80
C ARG A 86 14.13 14.15 -4.41
N MET A 87 13.90 13.06 -3.70
CA MET A 87 14.54 12.80 -2.40
C MET A 87 16.04 12.56 -2.54
N SER A 88 16.48 11.83 -3.57
CA SER A 88 17.88 11.55 -3.85
C SER A 88 18.64 12.84 -4.16
N ALA A 89 18.06 13.73 -4.96
CA ALA A 89 18.60 15.06 -5.24
C ALA A 89 18.68 15.94 -3.99
N LYS A 90 17.67 15.88 -3.10
CA LYS A 90 17.64 16.67 -1.86
C LYS A 90 18.68 16.23 -0.84
N TYR A 91 18.85 14.92 -0.65
CA TYR A 91 19.74 14.35 0.36
C TYR A 91 21.13 13.98 -0.19
N GLY A 92 21.38 14.16 -1.48
CA GLY A 92 22.65 13.84 -2.13
C GLY A 92 22.97 12.34 -2.15
N VAL A 93 21.97 11.48 -2.11
CA VAL A 93 22.14 10.01 -2.09
C VAL A 93 22.01 9.47 -3.51
N GLY A 94 23.08 8.89 -4.07
CA GLY A 94 23.06 8.31 -5.41
C GLY A 94 22.44 6.90 -5.46
N PHE A 95 21.38 6.75 -6.27
CA PHE A 95 20.74 5.48 -6.62
C PHE A 95 21.03 5.10 -8.07
N SER A 96 21.18 3.80 -8.33
CA SER A 96 21.33 3.24 -9.68
C SER A 96 19.96 3.03 -10.35
N GLN A 97 19.93 2.76 -11.66
CA GLN A 97 18.68 2.43 -12.36
C GLN A 97 17.99 1.19 -11.74
N GLU A 98 18.78 0.19 -11.35
CA GLU A 98 18.27 -1.01 -10.67
C GLU A 98 17.61 -0.70 -9.33
N ASP A 99 18.14 0.28 -8.59
CA ASP A 99 17.57 0.72 -7.32
C ASP A 99 16.18 1.34 -7.53
N TYR A 100 16.02 2.16 -8.58
CA TYR A 100 14.73 2.76 -8.94
C TYR A 100 13.71 1.70 -9.37
N ASP A 101 14.12 0.70 -10.16
CA ASP A 101 13.23 -0.39 -10.59
C ASP A 101 12.78 -1.26 -9.40
N ARG A 102 13.68 -1.51 -8.44
CA ARG A 102 13.35 -2.21 -7.19
C ARG A 102 12.43 -1.39 -6.29
N PHE A 103 12.63 -0.07 -6.21
CA PHE A 103 11.80 0.82 -5.41
C PHE A 103 10.39 0.98 -6.00
N LYS A 104 10.28 1.01 -7.33
CA LYS A 104 9.00 1.06 -8.05
C LYS A 104 8.02 -0.03 -7.59
N LEU A 105 8.54 -1.23 -7.34
CA LEU A 105 7.76 -2.40 -6.92
C LEU A 105 7.45 -2.40 -5.41
N MET A 106 8.09 -1.56 -4.61
CA MET A 106 7.86 -1.50 -3.16
C MET A 106 6.61 -0.68 -2.84
N GLU A 107 5.61 -1.31 -2.24
CA GLU A 107 4.36 -0.63 -1.86
C GLU A 107 4.52 0.29 -0.66
N ASN A 108 5.34 -0.10 0.31
CA ASN A 108 5.66 0.68 1.49
C ASN A 108 7.12 0.46 1.93
N PHE A 109 7.67 1.45 2.62
CA PHE A 109 9.00 1.39 3.22
C PHE A 109 9.06 2.25 4.49
N GLY A 110 9.94 1.88 5.40
CA GLY A 110 10.09 2.47 6.72
C GLY A 110 11.56 2.53 7.12
N VAL A 111 12.40 3.18 6.32
CA VAL A 111 13.83 3.36 6.63
C VAL A 111 14.27 4.79 6.36
N PRO A 112 15.29 5.29 7.08
CA PRO A 112 15.93 6.55 6.76
C PRO A 112 16.57 6.52 5.36
N MET A 113 16.71 7.68 4.73
CA MET A 113 17.34 7.83 3.40
C MET A 113 18.74 7.20 3.33
N SER A 114 19.51 7.29 4.41
CA SER A 114 20.85 6.70 4.51
C SER A 114 20.86 5.17 4.43
N LYS A 115 19.79 4.52 4.90
CA LYS A 115 19.64 3.05 4.94
C LYS A 115 18.84 2.51 3.75
N LEU A 116 18.19 3.37 2.99
CA LEU A 116 17.32 2.97 1.87
C LEU A 116 18.06 2.16 0.81
N LYS A 117 19.31 2.55 0.48
CA LYS A 117 20.15 1.79 -0.46
C LYS A 117 20.44 0.37 0.02
N GLY A 118 20.69 0.20 1.33
CA GLY A 118 20.87 -1.12 1.94
C GLY A 118 19.60 -1.97 1.88
N LEU A 119 18.44 -1.36 2.08
CA LEU A 119 17.15 -2.04 1.94
C LEU A 119 16.91 -2.51 0.50
N LEU A 120 17.22 -1.66 -0.49
CA LEU A 120 17.06 -1.98 -1.92
C LEU A 120 18.03 -3.07 -2.40
N ALA A 121 19.17 -3.23 -1.74
CA ALA A 121 20.12 -4.31 -2.03
C ALA A 121 19.61 -5.70 -1.62
N LEU A 122 18.74 -5.79 -0.61
CA LEU A 122 18.20 -7.06 -0.11
C LEU A 122 17.11 -7.64 -1.02
N ASP A 123 16.86 -8.94 -0.91
CA ASP A 123 15.76 -9.62 -1.62
C ASP A 123 14.38 -9.25 -1.05
N GLY A 124 13.33 -9.30 -1.86
CA GLY A 124 11.97 -8.88 -1.49
C GLY A 124 11.45 -9.51 -0.18
N SER A 125 11.69 -10.80 0.05
CA SER A 125 11.28 -11.48 1.29
C SER A 125 12.04 -11.01 2.53
N LYS A 126 13.34 -10.67 2.39
CA LYS A 126 14.18 -10.19 3.49
C LYS A 126 13.87 -8.75 3.86
N ARG A 127 13.38 -7.94 2.90
CA ARG A 127 12.99 -6.54 3.14
C ARG A 127 11.82 -6.39 4.12
N THR A 128 10.97 -7.41 4.20
CA THR A 128 9.77 -7.43 5.07
C THR A 128 10.04 -8.16 6.40
N GLU A 129 11.30 -8.56 6.68
CA GLU A 129 11.63 -9.16 7.97
C GLU A 129 11.45 -8.16 9.12
N LYS A 130 10.82 -8.65 10.20
CA LYS A 130 10.53 -7.85 11.39
C LYS A 130 11.83 -7.29 11.98
N GLY A 131 11.86 -5.98 12.20
CA GLY A 131 12.99 -5.28 12.83
C GLY A 131 14.03 -4.70 11.87
N LEU A 132 13.99 -5.03 10.57
CA LEU A 132 14.91 -4.46 9.59
C LEU A 132 14.60 -2.98 9.28
N GLN A 133 13.31 -2.66 9.19
CA GLN A 133 12.82 -1.32 8.92
C GLN A 133 12.63 -0.56 10.23
N THR A 134 13.50 0.43 10.48
CA THR A 134 13.54 1.19 11.75
C THR A 134 12.51 2.31 11.84
N GLY A 135 11.73 2.54 10.78
CA GLY A 135 10.87 3.70 10.59
C GLY A 135 11.58 4.85 9.85
N ILE A 136 10.81 5.64 9.13
CA ILE A 136 11.22 6.93 8.59
C ILE A 136 11.33 7.92 9.75
N PRO A 137 12.42 8.69 9.85
CA PRO A 137 12.54 9.76 10.84
C PRO A 137 11.42 10.80 10.66
N VAL A 138 10.69 11.04 11.75
CA VAL A 138 9.65 12.05 11.82
C VAL A 138 9.96 12.96 12.99
N ASP A 139 9.70 14.26 12.82
CA ASP A 139 9.82 15.26 13.87
C ASP A 139 8.64 16.25 13.75
N SER A 140 8.46 17.08 14.76
CA SER A 140 7.55 18.22 14.77
C SER A 140 8.07 19.44 14.00
N THR A 141 9.36 19.44 13.61
CA THR A 141 10.03 20.58 12.96
C THR A 141 10.10 20.43 11.43
N GLU A 142 10.35 21.54 10.72
CA GLU A 142 10.57 21.57 9.26
C GLU A 142 12.04 21.30 8.86
N ASN A 143 12.87 20.89 9.83
CA ASN A 143 14.29 20.66 9.61
C ASN A 143 14.53 19.45 8.70
N THR A 144 15.75 19.36 8.15
CA THR A 144 16.20 18.26 7.28
C THR A 144 16.15 16.88 7.96
N SER A 145 16.07 16.83 9.29
CA SER A 145 15.83 15.64 10.10
C SER A 145 14.44 15.03 9.89
N ASN A 146 13.44 15.82 9.51
CA ASN A 146 12.09 15.34 9.25
C ASN A 146 11.99 14.78 7.82
N GLU A 147 12.44 13.55 7.64
CA GLU A 147 12.43 12.91 6.32
C GLU A 147 11.00 12.65 5.83
N LEU A 148 10.05 12.33 6.72
CA LEU A 148 8.65 12.14 6.33
C LEU A 148 8.05 13.42 5.73
N TYR A 149 8.38 14.59 6.27
CA TYR A 149 7.94 15.86 5.70
C TYR A 149 8.33 15.95 4.22
N TYR A 150 9.59 15.71 3.91
CA TYR A 150 10.06 15.80 2.54
C TYR A 150 9.56 14.68 1.64
N TRP A 151 9.35 13.47 2.18
CA TRP A 151 8.69 12.38 1.46
C TRP A 151 7.28 12.77 1.02
N VAL A 152 6.46 13.28 1.92
CA VAL A 152 5.09 13.71 1.61
C VAL A 152 5.10 14.86 0.60
N GLN A 153 5.97 15.86 0.80
CA GLN A 153 6.07 17.00 -0.11
C GLN A 153 6.47 16.56 -1.52
N ASN A 154 7.54 15.76 -1.63
CA ASN A 154 8.05 15.30 -2.92
C ASN A 154 7.11 14.33 -3.60
N ALA A 155 6.43 13.45 -2.86
CA ALA A 155 5.41 12.56 -3.39
C ALA A 155 4.24 13.33 -4.01
N ARG A 156 3.79 14.43 -3.38
CA ARG A 156 2.73 15.28 -3.92
C ARG A 156 3.13 15.98 -5.21
N LEU A 157 4.34 16.53 -5.25
CA LEU A 157 4.86 17.17 -6.47
C LEU A 157 5.06 16.15 -7.60
N ALA A 158 5.58 14.96 -7.27
CA ALA A 158 5.70 13.86 -8.21
C ALA A 158 4.34 13.38 -8.73
N ALA A 159 3.33 13.30 -7.87
CA ALA A 159 1.97 12.92 -8.27
C ALA A 159 1.35 13.93 -9.23
N GLU A 160 1.45 15.22 -8.93
CA GLU A 160 0.99 16.29 -9.83
C GLU A 160 1.67 16.22 -11.20
N GLU A 161 2.98 15.98 -11.22
CA GLU A 161 3.76 15.85 -12.46
C GLU A 161 3.32 14.63 -13.29
N VAL A 162 3.18 13.46 -12.65
CA VAL A 162 2.70 12.23 -13.30
C VAL A 162 1.27 12.40 -13.81
N ASN A 163 0.40 13.04 -13.04
CA ASN A 163 -1.00 13.26 -13.45
C ASN A 163 -1.08 14.18 -14.68
N LYS A 164 -0.24 15.22 -14.76
CA LYS A 164 -0.14 16.09 -15.95
C LYS A 164 0.38 15.34 -17.18
N GLU A 165 1.38 14.48 -17.01
CA GLU A 165 1.91 13.65 -18.11
C GLU A 165 0.86 12.66 -18.63
N LYS A 166 0.08 12.05 -17.71
CA LYS A 166 -1.04 11.17 -18.06
C LYS A 166 -2.15 11.93 -18.78
N GLU A 167 -2.48 13.13 -18.33
CA GLU A 167 -3.47 14.00 -19.01
C GLU A 167 -3.02 14.38 -20.43
N ALA A 168 -1.73 14.62 -20.64
CA ALA A 168 -1.19 14.90 -21.97
C ALA A 168 -1.19 13.67 -22.89
N SER A 169 -1.05 12.48 -22.33
CA SER A 169 -0.89 11.23 -23.09
C SER A 169 -2.22 10.50 -23.34
N ASP A 170 -3.16 10.57 -22.39
CA ASP A 170 -4.43 9.85 -22.41
C ASP A 170 -5.61 10.83 -22.37
N LYS A 171 -6.37 10.87 -23.47
CA LYS A 171 -7.54 11.75 -23.64
C LYS A 171 -8.70 11.42 -22.70
N ASN A 172 -8.72 10.22 -22.10
CA ASN A 172 -9.76 9.79 -21.16
C ASN A 172 -9.34 9.96 -19.69
N PHE A 173 -8.12 10.43 -19.43
CA PHE A 173 -7.64 10.63 -18.07
C PHE A 173 -8.28 11.85 -17.44
N VAL A 174 -9.02 11.64 -16.36
CA VAL A 174 -9.58 12.73 -15.54
C VAL A 174 -8.59 13.00 -14.42
N HIS A 175 -8.07 14.24 -14.36
CA HIS A 175 -7.10 14.64 -13.34
C HIS A 175 -7.69 14.42 -11.93
N PRO A 176 -7.13 13.50 -11.12
CA PRO A 176 -7.71 13.12 -9.82
C PRO A 176 -7.51 14.20 -8.73
N GLY A 177 -6.80 15.27 -9.06
CA GLY A 177 -6.47 16.38 -8.17
C GLY A 177 -5.18 16.12 -7.39
N PRO A 178 -4.93 16.91 -6.32
CA PRO A 178 -3.75 16.71 -5.49
C PRO A 178 -3.78 15.33 -4.82
N LEU A 179 -2.60 14.73 -4.62
CA LEU A 179 -2.43 13.44 -3.94
C LEU A 179 -3.14 13.48 -2.57
N LYS A 180 -4.04 12.53 -2.35
CA LYS A 180 -4.78 12.40 -1.09
C LYS A 180 -3.94 11.62 -0.08
N MET A 181 -3.88 12.08 1.15
CA MET A 181 -3.11 11.42 2.21
C MET A 181 -4.02 10.56 3.10
N ALA A 182 -3.57 9.35 3.39
CA ALA A 182 -4.24 8.42 4.28
C ALA A 182 -3.30 7.96 5.39
N ILE A 183 -3.80 7.89 6.62
CA ILE A 183 -3.07 7.44 7.80
C ILE A 183 -3.64 6.11 8.25
N LYS A 184 -2.81 5.07 8.25
CA LYS A 184 -3.11 3.73 8.76
C LYS A 184 -2.34 3.57 10.07
N ALA A 185 -3.01 3.52 11.21
CA ALA A 185 -2.36 3.36 12.50
C ALA A 185 -2.80 2.06 13.16
N ASP A 186 -1.89 1.41 13.88
CA ASP A 186 -2.23 0.30 14.77
C ASP A 186 -3.10 0.79 15.93
N ALA A 187 -4.12 0.01 16.30
CA ALA A 187 -5.05 0.35 17.37
C ALA A 187 -4.37 0.50 18.75
N ASN A 188 -3.23 -0.17 18.95
CA ASN A 188 -2.47 -0.11 20.20
C ASN A 188 -1.38 1.00 20.18
N GLU A 189 -1.23 1.71 19.07
CA GLU A 189 -0.21 2.74 18.92
C GLU A 189 -0.53 3.98 19.78
N LYS A 190 0.53 4.62 20.30
CA LYS A 190 0.34 5.76 21.20
C LYS A 190 -0.02 7.02 20.42
N TYR A 191 -0.98 7.78 20.93
CA TYR A 191 -1.40 9.05 20.32
C TYR A 191 -0.26 10.03 20.00
N PRO A 192 0.80 10.20 20.84
CA PRO A 192 1.94 11.05 20.49
C PRO A 192 2.62 10.72 19.16
N SER A 193 2.79 9.43 18.82
CA SER A 193 3.37 9.00 17.55
C SER A 193 2.50 9.45 16.37
N VAL A 194 1.19 9.29 16.51
CA VAL A 194 0.21 9.69 15.49
C VAL A 194 0.14 11.22 15.39
N ASN A 195 0.14 11.93 16.52
CA ASN A 195 0.09 13.38 16.57
C ASN A 195 1.29 14.01 15.86
N LEU A 196 2.48 13.45 16.03
CA LEU A 196 3.69 13.93 15.37
C LEU A 196 3.59 13.84 13.83
N VAL A 197 2.97 12.76 13.31
CA VAL A 197 2.65 12.64 11.88
C VAL A 197 1.60 13.67 11.45
N ILE A 198 0.55 13.89 12.27
CA ILE A 198 -0.48 14.90 12.00
C ILE A 198 0.12 16.30 11.96
N GLU A 199 0.99 16.66 12.91
CA GLU A 199 1.68 17.95 12.91
C GLU A 199 2.58 18.11 11.69
N THR A 200 3.29 17.05 11.28
CA THR A 200 4.09 17.05 10.05
C THR A 200 3.24 17.39 8.82
N LEU A 201 2.05 16.81 8.71
CA LEU A 201 1.09 17.13 7.63
C LEU A 201 0.54 18.56 7.77
N ARG A 202 0.22 19.00 8.99
CA ARG A 202 -0.29 20.34 9.26
C ARG A 202 0.72 21.43 8.91
N ASN A 203 2.00 21.22 9.19
CA ASN A 203 3.08 22.15 8.81
C ASN A 203 3.14 22.35 7.29
N GLN A 204 2.80 21.32 6.50
CA GLN A 204 2.65 21.41 5.04
C GLN A 204 1.30 21.98 4.57
N LYS A 205 0.51 22.53 5.49
CA LYS A 205 -0.87 22.98 5.27
C LYS A 205 -1.77 21.87 4.71
N GLN A 206 -1.46 20.60 5.01
CA GLN A 206 -2.27 19.44 4.62
C GLN A 206 -3.27 19.13 5.72
N ASN A 207 -4.41 19.82 5.65
CA ASN A 207 -5.50 19.66 6.62
C ASN A 207 -6.56 18.62 6.18
N LYS A 208 -6.37 18.00 5.01
CA LYS A 208 -7.30 17.00 4.46
C LYS A 208 -6.58 15.66 4.33
N PHE A 209 -6.83 14.77 5.26
CA PHE A 209 -6.35 13.39 5.26
C PHE A 209 -7.43 12.45 5.79
N SER A 210 -7.35 11.18 5.44
CA SER A 210 -8.29 10.14 5.87
C SER A 210 -7.60 9.16 6.81
N PHE A 211 -8.31 8.62 7.79
CA PHE A 211 -7.83 7.48 8.58
C PHE A 211 -8.32 6.18 7.96
N ILE A 212 -7.45 5.18 7.87
CA ILE A 212 -7.82 3.84 7.44
C ILE A 212 -8.19 3.03 8.67
N THR A 213 -9.43 2.58 8.70
CA THR A 213 -10.05 1.85 9.80
C THR A 213 -10.68 0.56 9.29
N GLY A 214 -10.70 -0.48 10.12
CA GLY A 214 -11.49 -1.68 9.85
C GLY A 214 -12.99 -1.40 9.97
N MET A 215 -13.83 -2.18 9.30
CA MET A 215 -15.27 -2.10 9.54
C MET A 215 -15.61 -2.71 10.90
N ARG A 216 -16.34 -1.97 11.73
CA ARG A 216 -16.93 -2.52 12.95
C ARG A 216 -18.02 -3.52 12.56
N ALA A 217 -17.88 -4.77 13.00
CA ALA A 217 -18.99 -5.72 12.92
C ALA A 217 -20.13 -5.18 13.79
N GLU A 218 -21.34 -5.06 13.24
CA GLU A 218 -22.52 -4.78 14.06
C GLU A 218 -22.67 -5.92 15.07
N GLU A 219 -22.64 -5.59 16.37
CA GLU A 219 -23.02 -6.55 17.41
C GLU A 219 -24.47 -6.95 17.14
N LYS A 220 -24.66 -8.24 16.83
CA LYS A 220 -25.98 -8.86 16.71
C LYS A 220 -26.59 -9.12 18.08
#